data_AF-A0A662S2C6-F1
#
_entry.id   AF-A0A662S2C6-F1
#
_cell.length_a   1.000
_cell.length_b   1.000
_cell.length_c   1.000
_cell.angle_alpha   90.00
_cell.angle_beta   90.00
_cell.angle_gamma   90.00
#
_symmetry.space_group_name_H-M   'P 1'
#
loop_
_entity.id
_entity.type
_entity.pdbx_description
1 polymer ?
#
loop_
_entity_poly.entity_id
_entity_poly.type
_entity_poly.pdbx_seq_one_letter_code
_entity_poly.pdbx_strand_id
1 'polypeptide(L)'
;MSYRLEAMLMKIVTPEKAIELVREGRTGFLMTLVYWLNDPDAPVDPENLGIRVQTGGLTLSPEHTPNISLVGDILVTDAYFPEELIPEPLRKEENRMEWGGFRVSVRIPKWAIMAILFPAD
;
A
#
# COMPACT_ATOMS: atom_id res chain seq x y z
N MET A 1 -34.89 10.58 -13.61
CA MET A 1 -33.73 9.67 -13.78
C MET A 1 -33.41 9.09 -12.41
N SER A 2 -33.65 7.80 -12.22
CA SER A 2 -33.30 7.10 -10.98
C SER A 2 -31.81 6.76 -11.05
N TYR A 3 -31.00 7.42 -10.21
CA TYR A 3 -29.65 6.95 -9.94
C TYR A 3 -29.79 5.70 -9.07
N ARG A 4 -29.92 4.53 -9.70
CA ARG A 4 -29.56 3.29 -9.01
C ARG A 4 -28.06 3.42 -8.74
N LEU A 5 -27.69 3.76 -7.50
CA LEU A 5 -26.41 3.30 -6.97
C LEU A 5 -26.49 1.77 -7.05
N GLU A 6 -25.99 1.19 -8.13
CA GLU A 6 -25.52 -0.18 -8.07
C GLU A 6 -24.43 -0.16 -7.00
N ALA A 7 -24.72 -0.79 -5.86
CA ALA A 7 -23.70 -1.04 -4.87
C ALA A 7 -22.61 -1.82 -5.61
N MET A 8 -21.46 -1.18 -5.86
CA MET A 8 -20.29 -1.86 -6.40
C MET A 8 -20.01 -3.02 -5.46
N LEU A 9 -20.31 -4.24 -5.92
CA LEU A 9 -20.00 -5.44 -5.18
C LEU A 9 -18.48 -5.46 -5.02
N MET A 10 -17.97 -5.64 -3.80
CA MET A 10 -16.53 -5.75 -3.54
C MET A 10 -16.18 -7.22 -3.35
N LYS A 11 -15.10 -7.68 -3.97
CA LYS A 11 -14.54 -9.03 -3.77
C LYS A 11 -13.32 -8.93 -2.86
N ILE A 12 -13.26 -9.80 -1.85
CA ILE A 12 -12.06 -10.00 -1.05
C ILE A 12 -11.09 -10.88 -1.85
N VAL A 13 -9.83 -10.46 -1.96
CA VAL A 13 -8.79 -11.17 -2.71
C VAL A 13 -7.57 -11.44 -1.85
N THR A 14 -6.75 -12.41 -2.26
CA THR A 14 -5.45 -12.67 -1.62
C THR A 14 -4.42 -11.61 -2.04
N PRO A 15 -3.31 -11.44 -1.30
CA PRO A 15 -2.22 -10.55 -1.70
C PRO A 15 -1.65 -10.86 -3.08
N GLU A 16 -1.52 -12.14 -3.44
CA GLU A 16 -1.05 -12.59 -4.76
C GLU A 16 -2.00 -12.10 -5.86
N LYS A 17 -3.32 -12.28 -5.66
CA LYS A 17 -4.31 -11.81 -6.62
C LYS A 17 -4.37 -10.28 -6.69
N ALA A 18 -4.17 -9.59 -5.57
CA ALA A 18 -4.08 -8.13 -5.56
C ALA A 18 -2.93 -7.63 -6.45
N ILE A 19 -1.76 -8.28 -6.38
CA ILE A 19 -0.61 -7.94 -7.24
C ILE A 19 -0.96 -8.11 -8.72
N GLU A 20 -1.58 -9.23 -9.09
CA GLU A 20 -2.05 -9.45 -10.47
C GLU A 20 -2.99 -8.33 -10.93
N LEU A 21 -4.02 -8.03 -10.14
CA LEU A 21 -5.04 -7.03 -10.49
C LEU A 21 -4.45 -5.62 -10.62
N VAL A 22 -3.50 -5.23 -9.75
CA VAL A 22 -2.81 -3.93 -9.88
C VAL A 22 -1.99 -3.89 -11.17
N ARG A 23 -1.30 -4.97 -11.53
CA ARG A 23 -0.55 -5.05 -12.81
C ARG A 23 -1.46 -4.98 -14.03
N GLU A 24 -2.69 -5.47 -13.91
CA GLU A 24 -3.75 -5.33 -14.92
C GLU A 24 -4.36 -3.92 -14.97
N GLY A 25 -3.88 -2.97 -14.15
CA GLY A 25 -4.33 -1.59 -14.12
C GLY A 25 -5.55 -1.33 -13.23
N ARG A 26 -5.92 -2.30 -12.37
CA ARG A 26 -7.08 -2.14 -11.50
C ARG A 26 -6.74 -1.45 -10.20
N THR A 27 -7.72 -0.74 -9.67
CA THR A 27 -7.66 -0.09 -8.36
C THR A 27 -8.42 -0.89 -7.32
N GLY A 28 -7.79 -1.10 -6.17
CA GLY A 28 -8.37 -1.74 -5.00
C GLY A 28 -7.98 -1.02 -3.71
N PHE A 29 -8.35 -1.60 -2.58
CA PHE A 29 -8.06 -1.06 -1.26
C PHE A 29 -7.59 -2.17 -0.32
N LEU A 30 -6.43 -1.97 0.31
CA LEU A 30 -5.92 -2.83 1.36
C LEU A 30 -6.32 -2.26 2.71
N MET A 31 -7.09 -3.04 3.47
CA MET A 31 -7.43 -2.75 4.86
C MET A 31 -6.39 -3.35 5.80
N THR A 32 -5.80 -2.48 6.62
CA THR A 32 -4.88 -2.87 7.69
C THR A 32 -5.02 -1.87 8.84
N LEU A 33 -4.77 -2.33 10.07
CA LEU A 33 -4.64 -1.43 11.22
C LEU A 33 -3.26 -0.79 11.31
N VAL A 34 -2.25 -1.46 10.74
CA VAL A 34 -0.86 -1.03 10.78
C VAL A 34 -0.08 -1.46 9.54
N TYR A 35 0.85 -0.61 9.14
CA TYR A 35 1.92 -0.99 8.24
C TYR A 35 3.23 -0.40 8.74
N TRP A 36 4.33 -0.85 8.15
CA TRP A 36 5.65 -0.33 8.44
C TRP A 36 6.12 0.50 7.26
N LEU A 37 6.72 1.64 7.56
CA LEU A 37 7.40 2.48 6.58
C LEU A 37 8.91 2.29 6.75
N ASN A 38 9.61 2.22 5.64
CA ASN A 38 11.06 2.14 5.60
C ASN A 38 11.61 2.97 4.43
N ASP A 39 12.93 3.11 4.40
CA ASP A 39 13.63 3.62 3.25
C ASP A 39 13.24 2.83 1.99
N PRO A 40 12.96 3.49 0.85
CA PRO A 40 12.58 2.82 -0.40
C PRO A 40 13.55 1.71 -0.81
N ASP A 41 14.85 1.95 -0.64
CA ASP A 41 15.92 1.04 -1.10
C ASP A 41 16.41 0.07 0.00
N ALA A 42 15.86 0.15 1.22
CA ALA A 42 16.26 -0.78 2.28
C ALA A 42 15.84 -2.21 1.93
N PRO A 43 16.67 -3.23 2.25
CA PRO A 43 16.28 -4.63 2.07
C PRO A 43 15.08 -4.97 2.96
N VAL A 44 14.30 -5.96 2.53
CA VAL A 44 13.16 -6.46 3.29
C VAL A 44 13.64 -7.52 4.27
N ASP A 45 13.64 -7.16 5.55
CA ASP A 45 14.01 -8.02 6.67
C ASP A 45 12.76 -8.31 7.52
N PRO A 46 12.33 -9.58 7.66
CA PRO A 46 11.18 -9.95 8.49
C PRO A 46 11.32 -9.59 9.97
N GLU A 47 12.55 -9.48 10.49
CA GLU A 47 12.81 -9.10 11.89
C GLU A 47 12.83 -7.57 12.07
N ASN A 48 13.05 -6.82 10.99
CA ASN A 48 13.08 -5.36 10.99
C ASN A 48 12.35 -4.75 9.79
N LEU A 49 11.05 -4.55 9.95
CA LEU A 49 10.18 -4.00 8.91
C LEU A 49 10.30 -2.46 8.78
N GLY A 50 10.93 -1.78 9.74
CA GLY A 50 11.03 -0.32 9.77
C GLY A 50 10.16 0.32 10.86
N ILE A 51 9.63 1.51 10.59
CA ILE A 51 8.84 2.29 11.55
C ILE A 51 7.36 1.94 11.42
N ARG A 52 6.77 1.42 12.49
CA ARG A 52 5.34 1.07 12.54
C ARG A 52 4.47 2.32 12.55
N VAL A 53 3.48 2.38 11.68
CA VAL A 53 2.50 3.46 11.57
C VAL A 53 1.08 2.88 11.74
N GLN A 54 0.24 3.57 12.51
CA GLN A 54 -1.18 3.27 12.62
C GLN A 54 -1.96 4.00 11.53
N THR A 55 -2.79 3.28 10.79
CA THR A 55 -3.45 3.79 9.59
C THR A 55 -4.73 3.00 9.31
N GLY A 56 -5.61 3.52 8.44
CA GLY A 56 -6.87 2.89 8.07
C GLY A 56 -6.79 1.98 6.83
N GLY A 57 -5.71 2.07 6.05
CA GLY A 57 -5.52 1.26 4.84
C GLY A 57 -4.63 1.94 3.81
N LEU A 58 -4.55 1.30 2.63
CA LEU A 58 -3.74 1.75 1.51
C LEU A 58 -4.50 1.52 0.21
N THR A 59 -4.61 2.56 -0.61
CA THR A 59 -5.11 2.42 -1.99
C THR A 59 -4.09 1.64 -2.80
N LEU A 60 -4.53 0.56 -3.45
CA LEU A 60 -3.69 -0.23 -4.34
C LEU A 60 -3.99 0.14 -5.79
N SER A 61 -3.05 0.75 -6.49
CA SER A 61 -3.15 1.01 -7.93
C SER A 61 -1.75 1.25 -8.53
N PRO A 62 -1.58 1.19 -9.87
CA PRO A 62 -0.31 1.54 -10.50
C PRO A 62 0.20 2.94 -10.14
N GLU A 63 -0.71 3.89 -9.89
CA GLU A 63 -0.39 5.29 -9.60
C GLU A 63 0.07 5.50 -8.15
N HIS A 64 -0.53 4.78 -7.20
CA HIS A 64 -0.29 5.01 -5.76
C HIS A 64 0.67 3.99 -5.15
N THR A 65 0.68 2.77 -5.68
CA THR A 65 1.49 1.64 -5.23
C THR A 65 2.18 0.94 -6.40
N PRO A 66 3.03 1.66 -7.17
CA PRO A 66 3.82 1.04 -8.22
C PRO A 66 4.79 0.05 -7.55
N ASN A 67 4.98 -1.13 -8.14
CA ASN A 67 5.89 -2.17 -7.63
C ASN A 67 5.38 -2.99 -6.43
N ILE A 68 4.07 -3.13 -6.26
CA ILE A 68 3.50 -4.10 -5.32
C ILE A 68 4.03 -5.53 -5.57
N SER A 69 4.53 -6.17 -4.52
CA SER A 69 5.15 -7.50 -4.57
C SER A 69 5.07 -8.22 -3.22
N LEU A 70 5.38 -9.52 -3.21
CA LEU A 70 5.52 -10.31 -1.99
C LEU A 70 6.98 -10.73 -1.82
N VAL A 71 7.53 -10.48 -0.62
CA VAL A 71 8.82 -10.99 -0.19
C VAL A 71 8.58 -11.84 1.06
N GLY A 72 8.61 -13.17 0.89
CA GLY A 72 8.09 -14.10 1.90
C GLY A 72 6.61 -13.81 2.22
N ASP A 73 6.30 -13.59 3.49
CA ASP A 73 4.95 -13.24 3.96
C ASP A 73 4.71 -11.74 4.14
N ILE A 74 5.53 -10.89 3.49
CA ILE A 74 5.43 -9.44 3.60
C ILE A 74 5.03 -8.89 2.23
N LEU A 75 3.89 -8.22 2.18
CA LEU A 75 3.51 -7.39 1.04
C LEU A 75 4.32 -6.11 1.08
N VAL A 76 5.02 -5.83 -0.02
CA VAL A 76 5.92 -4.68 -0.15
C VAL A 76 5.48 -3.86 -1.34
N THR A 77 5.43 -2.55 -1.18
CA THR A 77 5.19 -1.61 -2.28
C THR A 77 5.88 -0.30 -2.01
N ASP A 78 6.25 0.42 -3.06
CA ASP A 78 6.52 1.84 -2.91
C ASP A 78 5.19 2.57 -2.74
N ALA A 79 5.18 3.63 -1.95
CA ALA A 79 4.07 4.57 -1.88
C ALA A 79 4.59 5.98 -1.68
N TYR A 80 3.74 6.95 -2.01
CA TYR A 80 4.04 8.37 -1.83
C TYR A 80 3.07 8.97 -0.84
N PHE A 81 3.59 9.60 0.21
CA PHE A 81 2.78 10.26 1.23
C PHE A 81 3.20 11.71 1.43
N PRO A 82 2.28 12.58 1.82
CA PRO A 82 2.63 13.93 2.21
C PRO A 82 3.45 13.90 3.52
N GLU A 83 4.25 14.94 3.75
CA GLU A 83 5.23 15.01 4.84
C GLU A 83 4.62 14.73 6.22
N GLU A 84 3.41 15.22 6.48
CA GLU A 84 2.70 15.06 7.75
C GLU A 84 2.39 13.61 8.13
N LEU A 85 2.34 12.70 7.15
CA LEU A 85 2.11 11.27 7.37
C LEU A 85 3.41 10.47 7.47
N ILE A 86 4.57 11.10 7.24
CA ILE A 86 5.88 10.45 7.23
C ILE A 86 6.62 10.69 8.54
N PRO A 87 7.10 9.63 9.23
CA PRO A 87 7.99 9.77 10.38
C PRO A 87 9.26 10.54 10.03
N GLU A 88 9.71 11.43 10.92
CA GLU A 88 10.90 12.27 10.71
C GLU A 88 12.15 11.52 10.18
N PRO A 89 12.50 10.30 10.66
CA PRO A 89 13.68 9.59 10.17
C PRO A 89 13.64 9.22 8.68
N LEU A 90 12.44 9.22 8.07
CA LEU A 90 12.24 8.86 6.65
C LEU A 90 12.06 10.10 5.76
N ARG A 91 12.06 11.31 6.32
CA ARG A 91 11.95 12.58 5.57
C ARG A 91 13.29 12.99 4.95
N LYS A 92 13.83 12.14 4.09
CA LYS A 92 15.10 12.37 3.42
C LYS A 92 14.89 13.13 2.11
N GLU A 93 15.72 14.13 1.84
CA GLU A 93 15.54 15.02 0.68
C GLU A 93 15.63 14.25 -0.64
N GLU A 94 16.47 13.22 -0.73
CA GLU A 94 16.57 12.34 -1.89
C GLU A 94 15.29 11.56 -2.20
N ASN A 95 14.39 11.40 -1.23
CA ASN A 95 13.10 10.72 -1.38
C ASN A 95 11.95 11.69 -1.63
N ARG A 96 12.22 13.01 -1.67
CA ARG A 96 11.21 14.05 -1.84
C ARG A 96 10.81 14.18 -3.31
N MET A 97 9.50 14.17 -3.54
CA MET A 97 8.88 14.38 -4.85
C MET A 97 8.71 15.88 -5.12
N GLU A 98 8.65 16.27 -6.40
CA GLU A 98 8.49 17.68 -6.82
C GLU A 98 7.24 18.36 -6.21
N TRP A 99 6.17 17.60 -5.99
CA TRP A 99 4.92 18.09 -5.39
C TRP A 99 4.94 18.10 -3.85
N GLY A 100 6.05 17.71 -3.22
CA GLY A 100 6.29 17.82 -1.78
C GLY A 100 6.07 16.55 -0.95
N GLY A 101 5.55 15.47 -1.53
CA GLY A 101 5.45 14.18 -0.85
C GLY A 101 6.79 13.43 -0.78
N PHE A 102 6.85 12.37 0.00
CA PHE A 102 8.02 11.50 0.12
C PHE A 102 7.69 10.09 -0.36
N ARG A 103 8.60 9.52 -1.14
CA ARG A 103 8.60 8.11 -1.51
C ARG A 103 9.09 7.29 -0.31
N VAL A 104 8.36 6.23 0.03
CA VAL A 104 8.71 5.27 1.09
C VAL A 104 8.41 3.84 0.66
N SER A 105 9.10 2.88 1.26
CA SER A 105 8.71 1.46 1.18
C SER A 105 7.64 1.17 2.24
N VAL A 106 6.46 0.75 1.81
CA VAL A 106 5.39 0.25 2.69
C VAL A 106 5.51 -1.26 2.79
N ARG A 107 5.54 -1.78 4.01
CA ARG A 107 5.69 -3.20 4.31
C ARG A 107 4.57 -3.66 5.22
N ILE A 108 3.84 -4.69 4.77
CA ILE A 108 2.66 -5.20 5.45
C ILE A 108 2.77 -6.72 5.55
N PRO A 109 3.09 -7.26 6.74
CA PRO A 109 3.01 -8.69 6.98
C PRO A 109 1.60 -9.21 6.71
N LYS A 110 1.47 -10.40 6.12
CA LYS A 110 0.17 -11.02 5.83
C LYS A 110 -0.74 -11.09 7.05
N TRP A 111 -0.19 -11.35 8.24
CA TRP A 111 -0.97 -11.40 9.49
C TRP A 111 -1.58 -10.05 9.88
N ALA A 112 -1.05 -8.93 9.38
CA ALA A 112 -1.57 -7.59 9.64
C ALA A 112 -2.66 -7.18 8.62
N ILE A 113 -2.80 -7.91 7.51
CA ILE A 113 -3.80 -7.63 6.48
C ILE A 113 -5.17 -8.11 6.99
N MET A 114 -6.13 -7.19 7.07
CA MET A 114 -7.51 -7.52 7.44
C MET A 114 -8.32 -7.97 6.22
N ALA A 115 -8.20 -7.25 5.12
CA ALA A 115 -8.84 -7.56 3.85
C ALA A 115 -8.15 -6.81 2.71
N ILE A 116 -8.21 -7.36 1.50
CA ILE A 116 -7.90 -6.63 0.28
C ILE A 116 -9.13 -6.68 -0.61
N LEU A 117 -9.63 -5.52 -1.00
CA LEU A 117 -10.91 -5.35 -1.65
C LEU A 117 -10.69 -4.80 -3.06
N PHE A 118 -11.29 -5.45 -4.05
CA PHE A 118 -11.40 -4.93 -5.41
C PHE A 118 -12.87 -4.90 -5.85
N PRO A 119 -13.27 -3.96 -6.72
CA PRO A 119 -14.56 -4.03 -7.38
C PRO A 119 -14.78 -5.39 -8.03
N ALA A 120 -15.95 -5.98 -7.85
CA ALA A 120 -16.43 -7.09 -8.65
C ALA A 120 -16.64 -6.59 -10.07
N ASP A 121 -16.13 -7.34 -11.05
CA ASP A 121 -16.52 -7.20 -12.46
C ASP A 121 -18.03 -7.38 -12.64
#